data_AF-A0AA86R9K7-F1
#
_entry.id   AF-A0AA86R9K7-F1
#
_cell.length_a   1.000
_cell.length_b   1.000
_cell.length_c   1.000
_cell.angle_alpha   90.00
_cell.angle_beta   90.00
_cell.angle_gamma   90.00
#
_symmetry.space_group_name_H-M   'P 1'
#
loop_
_entity.id
_entity.type
_entity.pdbx_description
1 polymer ?
#
loop_
_entity_poly.entity_id
_entity_poly.type
_entity_poly.pdbx_seq_one_letter_code
_entity_poly.pdbx_strand_id
1 'polypeptide(L)'
;MRQQKQQQLSNFDEVFIQAVNNKTNLKFVTIQDAHQEFINRQNGVVFDIWKDMAVILNISAKKVHDYYHNTWSKQFYDGIEGFKSEILELITQMDLNVQIKENVQNIVKTMKDKHQNVNFHYQTMYQFINYHMKNNIQKLQSEQEQKLTKQMNTGNLDELLNIVLNAKLPEENLEKIVKTQKIIIKPK
;
A
#
# COMPACT_ATOMS: atom_id res chain seq x y z
N MET A 1 -28.43 6.15 -9.32
CA MET A 1 -27.62 5.00 -8.84
C MET A 1 -26.59 5.32 -7.74
N ARG A 2 -25.92 6.49 -7.70
CA ARG A 2 -24.96 6.80 -6.61
C ARG A 2 -25.65 7.06 -5.25
N GLN A 3 -26.80 7.75 -5.23
CA GLN A 3 -27.52 8.09 -4.00
C GLN A 3 -28.09 6.87 -3.25
N GLN A 4 -28.68 5.89 -3.95
CA GLN A 4 -29.17 4.64 -3.32
C GLN A 4 -28.05 3.83 -2.64
N LYS A 5 -26.82 3.88 -3.16
CA LYS A 5 -25.67 3.19 -2.55
C LYS A 5 -25.21 3.82 -1.23
N GLN A 6 -25.37 5.14 -1.10
CA GLN A 6 -25.01 5.86 0.13
C GLN A 6 -26.02 5.58 1.26
N GLN A 7 -27.29 5.41 0.91
CA GLN A 7 -28.36 5.16 1.88
C GLN A 7 -28.25 3.77 2.52
N GLN A 8 -27.83 2.75 1.76
CA GLN A 8 -27.69 1.36 2.24
C GLN A 8 -26.58 1.16 3.29
N LEU A 9 -25.68 2.12 3.47
CA LEU A 9 -24.56 2.03 4.42
C LEU A 9 -24.73 2.99 5.60
N SER A 10 -25.87 3.66 5.71
CA SER A 10 -26.16 4.63 6.79
C SER A 10 -26.28 3.98 8.16
N ASN A 11 -26.60 2.68 8.23
CA ASN A 11 -26.71 1.89 9.45
C ASN A 11 -25.51 0.94 9.66
N PHE A 12 -24.37 1.19 8.99
CA PHE A 12 -23.23 0.26 9.05
C PHE A 12 -22.70 0.08 10.49
N ASP A 13 -22.66 1.14 11.29
CA ASP A 13 -22.20 1.10 12.69
C ASP A 13 -23.05 0.15 13.54
N GLU A 14 -24.37 0.28 13.47
CA GLU A 14 -25.32 -0.55 14.21
C GLU A 14 -25.20 -2.03 13.81
N VAL A 15 -25.15 -2.29 12.50
CA VAL A 15 -25.01 -3.65 11.96
C VAL A 15 -23.66 -4.25 12.34
N PHE A 16 -22.59 -3.44 12.36
CA PHE A 16 -21.27 -3.89 12.78
C PHE A 16 -21.25 -4.25 14.27
N ILE A 17 -21.77 -3.39 15.15
CA ILE A 17 -21.88 -3.67 16.60
C ILE A 17 -22.69 -4.96 16.82
N GLN A 18 -23.84 -5.09 16.17
CA GLN A 18 -24.67 -6.29 16.28
C GLN A 18 -23.91 -7.54 15.86
N ALA A 19 -23.20 -7.49 14.73
CA ALA A 19 -22.45 -8.63 14.22
C ALA A 19 -21.29 -9.01 15.16
N VAL A 20 -20.56 -8.03 15.72
CA VAL A 20 -19.48 -8.29 16.69
C VAL A 20 -20.04 -8.86 17.99
N ASN A 21 -21.13 -8.29 18.52
CA ASN A 21 -21.79 -8.79 19.73
C ASN A 21 -22.21 -10.26 19.57
N ASN A 22 -22.82 -10.61 18.44
CA ASN A 22 -23.24 -11.98 18.14
C ASN A 22 -22.06 -12.96 18.06
N LYS A 23 -20.92 -12.55 17.46
CA LYS A 23 -19.74 -13.42 17.34
C LYS A 23 -18.98 -13.61 18.64
N THR A 24 -18.95 -12.58 19.47
CA THR A 24 -18.13 -12.56 20.70
C THR A 24 -18.91 -12.94 21.95
N ASN A 25 -20.25 -12.95 21.88
CA ASN A 25 -21.15 -13.05 23.03
C ASN A 25 -20.89 -11.94 24.07
N LEU A 26 -20.42 -10.79 23.61
CA LEU A 26 -20.24 -9.57 24.40
C LEU A 26 -21.30 -8.53 24.01
N LYS A 27 -21.46 -7.50 24.84
CA LYS A 27 -22.39 -6.39 24.58
C LYS A 27 -21.63 -5.07 24.54
N PHE A 28 -21.29 -4.65 23.33
CA PHE A 28 -20.72 -3.34 23.07
C PHE A 28 -21.82 -2.30 22.89
N VAL A 29 -21.63 -1.13 23.50
CA VAL A 29 -22.53 0.04 23.37
C VAL A 29 -21.98 1.02 22.35
N THR A 30 -20.65 1.17 22.28
CA THR A 30 -19.98 2.08 21.37
C THR A 30 -19.39 1.34 20.18
N ILE A 31 -19.27 2.05 19.05
CA ILE A 31 -18.67 1.49 17.85
C ILE A 31 -17.16 1.30 18.00
N GLN A 32 -16.51 2.16 18.80
CA GLN A 32 -15.09 2.10 19.13
C GLN A 32 -14.74 0.79 19.84
N ASP A 33 -15.53 0.40 20.85
CA ASP A 33 -15.28 -0.83 21.61
C ASP A 33 -15.47 -2.08 20.73
N ALA A 34 -16.55 -2.09 19.92
CA ALA A 34 -16.80 -3.18 18.98
C ALA A 34 -15.68 -3.31 17.94
N HIS A 35 -15.19 -2.19 17.42
CA HIS A 35 -14.10 -2.17 16.45
C HIS A 35 -12.78 -2.67 17.06
N GLN A 36 -12.47 -2.23 18.28
CA GLN A 36 -11.26 -2.68 18.98
C GLN A 36 -11.30 -4.19 19.24
N GLU A 37 -12.45 -4.71 19.66
CA GLU A 37 -12.61 -6.15 19.88
C GLU A 37 -12.48 -6.95 18.57
N PHE A 38 -13.04 -6.42 17.48
CA PHE A 38 -12.91 -7.02 16.17
C PHE A 38 -11.45 -7.16 15.74
N ILE A 39 -10.63 -6.11 15.93
CA ILE A 39 -9.19 -6.14 15.62
C ILE A 39 -8.47 -7.16 16.50
N ASN A 40 -8.75 -7.18 17.80
CA ASN A 40 -8.09 -8.08 18.76
C ASN A 40 -8.34 -9.56 18.44
N ARG A 41 -9.44 -9.90 17.75
CA ARG A 41 -9.86 -11.28 17.46
C ARG A 41 -9.81 -11.68 15.99
N GLN A 42 -9.21 -10.86 15.14
CA GLN A 42 -9.27 -11.01 13.67
C GLN A 42 -8.81 -12.40 13.16
N ASN A 43 -8.01 -13.12 13.95
CA ASN A 43 -7.45 -14.44 13.59
C ASN A 43 -8.31 -15.67 13.98
N GLY A 44 -9.59 -15.50 14.33
CA GLY A 44 -10.44 -16.67 14.64
C GLY A 44 -11.92 -16.38 14.72
N VAL A 45 -12.38 -15.88 15.87
CA VAL A 45 -13.80 -15.88 16.28
C VAL A 45 -14.71 -15.03 15.38
N VAL A 46 -14.16 -14.00 14.74
CA VAL A 46 -14.88 -13.11 13.83
C VAL A 46 -14.73 -13.49 12.35
N PHE A 47 -14.19 -14.68 12.07
CA PHE A 47 -14.12 -15.24 10.72
C PHE A 47 -15.54 -15.39 10.18
N ASP A 48 -15.86 -14.65 9.11
CA ASP A 48 -17.16 -14.57 8.41
C ASP A 48 -18.15 -13.47 8.83
N ILE A 49 -17.78 -12.55 9.72
CA ILE A 49 -18.66 -11.42 10.13
C ILE A 49 -19.26 -10.65 8.93
N TRP A 50 -18.50 -10.56 7.83
CA TRP A 50 -18.93 -9.90 6.60
C TRP A 50 -20.13 -10.58 5.93
N LYS A 51 -20.30 -11.90 6.10
CA LYS A 51 -21.45 -12.64 5.58
C LYS A 51 -22.70 -12.28 6.38
N ASP A 52 -22.60 -12.22 7.70
CA ASP A 52 -23.72 -11.87 8.56
C ASP A 52 -24.20 -10.43 8.30
N MET A 53 -23.26 -9.49 8.21
CA MET A 53 -23.55 -8.11 7.84
C MET A 53 -24.15 -7.99 6.44
N ALA A 54 -23.68 -8.79 5.48
CA ALA A 54 -24.18 -8.78 4.11
C ALA A 54 -25.66 -9.15 3.99
N VAL A 55 -26.13 -10.10 4.81
CA VAL A 55 -27.55 -10.47 4.88
C VAL A 55 -28.39 -9.29 5.35
N ILE A 56 -27.95 -8.61 6.42
CA ILE A 56 -28.68 -7.48 7.01
C ILE A 56 -28.68 -6.26 6.07
N LEU A 57 -27.54 -5.97 5.43
CA LEU A 57 -27.37 -4.83 4.52
C LEU A 57 -27.88 -5.10 3.09
N ASN A 58 -28.29 -6.34 2.79
CA ASN A 58 -28.71 -6.80 1.46
C ASN A 58 -27.69 -6.46 0.35
N ILE A 59 -26.40 -6.71 0.61
CA ILE A 59 -25.29 -6.54 -0.34
C ILE A 59 -24.34 -7.74 -0.22
N SER A 60 -23.42 -7.91 -1.17
CA SER A 60 -22.46 -9.03 -1.08
C SER A 60 -21.46 -8.83 0.05
N ALA A 61 -21.06 -9.92 0.72
CA ALA A 61 -20.04 -9.92 1.77
C ALA A 61 -18.73 -9.24 1.32
N LYS A 62 -18.35 -9.44 0.05
CA LYS A 62 -17.21 -8.74 -0.55
C LYS A 62 -17.36 -7.21 -0.50
N LYS A 63 -18.55 -6.67 -0.80
CA LYS A 63 -18.79 -5.23 -0.74
C LYS A 63 -18.73 -4.70 0.70
N VAL A 64 -19.25 -5.45 1.68
CA VAL A 64 -19.15 -5.10 3.11
C VAL A 64 -17.69 -5.02 3.52
N HIS A 65 -16.92 -6.09 3.24
CA HIS A 65 -15.49 -6.15 3.53
C HIS A 65 -14.71 -5.00 2.87
N ASP A 66 -14.93 -4.78 1.57
CA ASP A 66 -14.23 -3.74 0.84
C ASP A 66 -14.61 -2.34 1.37
N TYR A 67 -15.86 -2.12 1.76
CA TYR A 67 -16.29 -0.86 2.38
C TYR A 67 -15.66 -0.65 3.77
N TYR A 68 -15.61 -1.71 4.59
CA TYR A 68 -14.95 -1.68 5.89
C TYR A 68 -13.49 -1.21 5.74
N HIS A 69 -12.69 -1.92 4.94
CA HIS A 69 -11.24 -1.64 4.83
C HIS A 69 -10.89 -0.35 4.09
N ASN A 70 -11.70 0.05 3.08
CA ASN A 70 -11.35 1.19 2.24
C ASN A 70 -11.96 2.52 2.72
N THR A 71 -13.01 2.47 3.53
CA THR A 71 -13.76 3.68 3.91
C THR A 71 -13.99 3.72 5.41
N TRP A 72 -14.73 2.75 5.94
CA TRP A 72 -15.32 2.88 7.26
C TRP A 72 -14.32 2.74 8.41
N SER A 73 -13.35 1.82 8.31
CA SER A 73 -12.36 1.59 9.37
C SER A 73 -11.47 2.81 9.62
N LYS A 74 -11.31 3.69 8.61
CA LYS A 74 -10.42 4.86 8.68
C LYS A 74 -10.81 5.86 9.77
N GLN A 75 -12.07 5.89 10.19
CA GLN A 75 -12.53 6.81 11.25
C GLN A 75 -11.92 6.52 12.64
N PHE A 76 -11.34 5.34 12.84
CA PHE A 76 -10.69 4.94 14.10
C PHE A 76 -9.18 5.18 14.14
N TYR A 77 -8.65 5.80 13.09
CA TYR A 77 -7.21 6.00 12.91
C TYR A 77 -6.93 7.45 12.57
N ASP A 78 -5.72 7.88 12.89
CA ASP A 78 -5.22 9.17 12.48
C ASP A 78 -4.89 9.17 10.98
N GLY A 79 -5.23 10.27 10.32
CA GLY A 79 -4.87 10.52 8.93
C GLY A 79 -3.35 10.67 8.77
N ILE A 80 -2.84 10.33 7.59
CA ILE A 80 -1.40 10.48 7.28
C ILE A 80 -1.06 11.89 6.75
N GLU A 81 -2.05 12.76 6.58
CA GLU A 81 -1.95 14.07 5.92
C GLU A 81 -0.82 14.94 6.49
N GLY A 82 -0.71 15.02 7.82
CA GLY A 82 0.34 15.78 8.50
C GLY A 82 1.76 15.20 8.36
N PHE A 83 1.88 13.97 7.87
CA PHE A 83 3.12 13.20 7.83
C PHE A 83 3.58 12.87 6.40
N LYS A 84 2.84 13.31 5.37
CA LYS A 84 3.15 12.98 3.96
C LYS A 84 4.55 13.42 3.55
N SER A 85 4.97 14.63 3.92
CA SER A 85 6.29 15.16 3.58
C SER A 85 7.42 14.31 4.17
N GLU A 86 7.27 13.91 5.43
CA GLU A 86 8.24 13.03 6.11
C GLU A 86 8.28 11.64 5.47
N ILE A 87 7.13 11.06 5.16
CA ILE A 87 7.08 9.77 4.46
C ILE A 87 7.77 9.87 3.10
N LEU A 88 7.56 10.95 2.35
CA LEU A 88 8.23 11.18 1.06
C LEU A 88 9.74 11.31 1.22
N GLU A 89 10.20 12.01 2.26
CA GLU A 89 11.64 12.11 2.57
C GLU A 89 12.23 10.71 2.81
N LEU A 90 11.58 9.89 3.64
CA LEU A 90 12.03 8.50 3.87
C LEU A 90 12.07 7.69 2.57
N ILE A 91 11.11 7.87 1.66
CA ILE A 91 11.11 7.21 0.34
C ILE A 91 12.33 7.62 -0.49
N THR A 92 12.77 8.89 -0.42
CA THR A 92 13.94 9.35 -1.19
C THR A 92 15.26 8.80 -0.66
N GLN A 93 15.31 8.42 0.62
CA GLN A 93 16.50 7.89 1.28
C GLN A 93 16.68 6.37 1.07
N MET A 94 15.71 5.70 0.43
CA MET A 94 15.72 4.24 0.30
C MET A 94 16.76 3.75 -0.69
N ASP A 95 17.34 2.60 -0.35
CA ASP A 95 18.08 1.81 -1.33
C ASP A 95 17.10 1.11 -2.28
N LEU A 96 17.13 1.52 -3.53
CA LEU A 96 16.29 0.95 -4.58
C LEU A 96 16.74 -0.44 -5.02
N ASN A 97 17.92 -0.90 -4.57
CA ASN A 97 18.37 -2.27 -4.78
C ASN A 97 17.67 -3.25 -3.81
N VAL A 98 17.07 -2.75 -2.73
CA VAL A 98 16.28 -3.54 -1.79
C VAL A 98 14.87 -3.76 -2.35
N GLN A 99 14.27 -4.92 -2.05
CA GLN A 99 12.91 -5.23 -2.47
C GLN A 99 11.92 -4.17 -1.98
N ILE A 100 11.04 -3.70 -2.88
CA ILE A 100 10.01 -2.69 -2.58
C ILE A 100 9.24 -3.03 -1.30
N LYS A 101 8.87 -4.31 -1.13
CA LYS A 101 8.11 -4.77 0.03
C LYS A 101 8.85 -4.52 1.35
N GLU A 102 10.13 -4.81 1.39
CA GLU A 102 10.97 -4.63 2.59
C GLU A 102 11.13 -3.14 2.91
N ASN A 103 11.39 -2.33 1.88
CA ASN A 103 11.41 -0.88 1.99
C ASN A 103 10.10 -0.33 2.58
N VAL A 104 8.94 -0.70 2.03
CA VAL A 104 7.64 -0.28 2.58
C VAL A 104 7.49 -0.66 4.05
N GLN A 105 7.86 -1.89 4.43
CA GLN A 105 7.81 -2.34 5.82
C GLN A 105 8.71 -1.51 6.74
N ASN A 106 9.91 -1.16 6.27
CA ASN A 106 10.87 -0.33 7.01
C ASN A 106 10.31 1.09 7.24
N ILE A 107 9.72 1.74 6.23
CA ILE A 107 9.08 3.06 6.44
C ILE A 107 7.94 2.97 7.43
N VAL A 108 7.06 1.99 7.27
CA VAL A 108 5.92 1.83 8.19
C VAL A 108 6.40 1.65 9.62
N LYS A 109 7.46 0.85 9.82
CA LYS A 109 8.07 0.65 11.14
C LYS A 109 8.64 1.96 11.67
N THR A 110 9.47 2.66 10.89
CA THR A 110 10.06 3.96 11.27
C THR A 110 9.00 4.97 11.68
N MET A 111 7.90 5.08 10.92
CA MET A 111 6.81 6.00 11.24
C MET A 111 6.11 5.65 12.55
N LYS A 112 5.87 4.36 12.81
CA LYS A 112 5.27 3.88 14.08
C LYS A 112 6.20 4.12 15.27
N ASP A 113 7.49 3.85 15.11
CA ASP A 113 8.47 4.00 16.18
C ASP A 113 8.68 5.48 16.55
N LYS A 114 8.62 6.39 15.56
CA LYS A 114 8.80 7.83 15.77
C LYS A 114 7.56 8.54 16.29
N HIS A 115 6.36 8.09 15.91
CA HIS A 115 5.09 8.72 16.27
C HIS A 115 4.21 7.77 17.09
N GLN A 116 4.71 7.36 18.26
CA GLN A 116 4.05 6.35 19.12
C GLN A 116 2.65 6.75 19.60
N ASN A 117 2.34 8.05 19.62
CA ASN A 117 1.05 8.58 20.03
C ASN A 117 0.03 8.70 18.87
N VAL A 118 0.41 8.30 17.65
CA VAL A 118 -0.42 8.39 16.45
C VAL A 118 -0.82 7.00 16.01
N ASN A 119 -2.12 6.75 15.93
CA ASN A 119 -2.66 5.47 15.49
C ASN A 119 -2.84 5.46 13.97
N PHE A 120 -1.78 5.18 13.22
CA PHE A 120 -1.85 5.15 11.76
C PHE A 120 -2.70 4.02 11.20
N HIS A 121 -3.54 4.33 10.21
CA HIS A 121 -4.18 3.31 9.38
C HIS A 121 -3.15 2.63 8.46
N TYR A 122 -2.72 1.42 8.82
CA TYR A 122 -1.66 0.67 8.13
C TYR A 122 -1.87 0.61 6.61
N GLN A 123 -3.07 0.25 6.16
CA GLN A 123 -3.35 0.08 4.73
C GLN A 123 -3.24 1.39 3.95
N THR A 124 -3.68 2.51 4.54
CA THR A 124 -3.58 3.83 3.89
C THR A 124 -2.14 4.27 3.75
N MET A 125 -1.35 4.13 4.82
CA MET A 125 0.08 4.42 4.77
C MET A 125 0.81 3.52 3.77
N TYR A 126 0.53 2.20 3.80
CA TYR A 126 1.10 1.23 2.87
C TYR A 126 0.80 1.58 1.40
N GLN A 127 -0.45 1.91 1.08
CA GLN A 127 -0.86 2.30 -0.26
C GLN A 127 -0.15 3.57 -0.74
N PHE A 128 -0.06 4.58 0.14
CA PHE A 128 0.63 5.83 -0.16
C PHE A 128 2.11 5.59 -0.48
N ILE A 129 2.82 4.84 0.37
CA ILE A 129 4.24 4.53 0.16
C ILE A 129 4.44 3.76 -1.14
N ASN A 130 3.68 2.68 -1.34
CA ASN A 130 3.81 1.82 -2.52
C ASN A 130 3.55 2.58 -3.83
N TYR A 131 2.58 3.50 -3.84
CA TYR A 131 2.31 4.36 -4.99
C TYR A 131 3.52 5.24 -5.34
N HIS A 132 4.05 5.96 -4.34
CA HIS A 132 5.17 6.87 -4.56
C HIS A 132 6.47 6.14 -4.91
N MET A 133 6.73 4.99 -4.29
CA MET A 133 7.87 4.15 -4.65
C MET A 133 7.81 3.68 -6.10
N LYS A 134 6.65 3.18 -6.55
CA LYS A 134 6.47 2.74 -7.96
C LYS A 134 6.71 3.88 -8.94
N ASN A 135 6.16 5.06 -8.66
CA ASN A 135 6.36 6.23 -9.51
C ASN A 135 7.83 6.66 -9.57
N ASN A 136 8.54 6.64 -8.44
CA ASN A 136 9.97 6.98 -8.40
C ASN A 136 10.80 5.98 -9.20
N ILE A 137 10.53 4.68 -9.08
CA ILE A 137 11.21 3.62 -9.86
C ILE A 137 10.96 3.82 -11.35
N GLN A 138 9.71 4.06 -11.75
CA GLN A 138 9.35 4.29 -13.15
C GLN A 138 10.05 5.53 -13.73
N LYS A 139 10.12 6.61 -12.95
CA LYS A 139 10.84 7.83 -13.35
C LYS A 139 12.33 7.54 -13.58
N LEU A 140 12.99 6.86 -12.64
CA LEU A 140 14.41 6.50 -12.75
C LEU A 140 14.69 5.57 -13.94
N GLN A 141 13.80 4.61 -14.19
CA GLN A 141 13.87 3.76 -15.39
C GLN A 141 13.83 4.61 -16.66
N SER A 142 12.85 5.53 -16.78
CA SER A 142 12.74 6.38 -17.96
C SER A 142 13.95 7.29 -18.17
N GLU A 143 14.51 7.84 -17.09
CA GLU A 143 15.71 8.68 -17.14
C GLU A 143 16.95 7.87 -17.58
N GLN A 144 17.06 6.64 -17.09
CA GLN A 144 18.16 5.76 -17.46
C GLN A 144 18.06 5.27 -18.91
N GLU A 145 16.86 4.91 -19.37
CA GLU A 145 16.60 4.56 -20.76
C GLU A 145 16.99 5.71 -21.70
N GLN A 146 16.58 6.95 -21.38
CA GLN A 146 16.95 8.14 -22.15
C GLN A 146 18.47 8.36 -22.19
N LYS A 147 19.17 8.17 -21.06
CA LYS A 147 20.64 8.26 -20.99
C LYS A 147 21.31 7.19 -21.86
N LEU A 148 20.85 5.95 -21.78
CA LEU A 148 21.38 4.83 -22.57
C LEU A 148 21.15 5.06 -24.07
N THR A 149 19.94 5.48 -24.48
CA THR A 149 19.64 5.79 -25.87
C THR A 149 20.53 6.92 -26.40
N LYS A 150 20.75 7.97 -25.59
CA LYS A 150 21.65 9.07 -25.98
C LYS A 150 23.08 8.58 -26.20
N GLN A 151 23.58 7.70 -25.33
CA GLN A 151 24.95 7.17 -25.43
C GLN A 151 25.12 6.08 -26.50
N MET A 152 24.09 5.29 -26.79
CA MET A 152 24.13 4.38 -27.93
C MET A 152 24.29 5.14 -29.25
N ASN A 153 23.69 6.32 -29.36
CA ASN A 153 23.85 7.17 -30.54
C ASN A 153 25.23 7.82 -30.65
N THR A 154 25.99 7.96 -29.55
CA THR A 154 27.37 8.48 -29.57
C THR A 154 28.42 7.40 -29.82
N GLY A 155 28.07 6.12 -29.64
CA GLY A 155 28.99 4.99 -29.83
C GLY A 155 30.01 4.80 -28.69
N ASN A 156 29.84 5.47 -27.56
CA ASN A 156 30.77 5.38 -26.42
C ASN A 156 30.44 4.18 -25.51
N LEU A 157 31.09 3.04 -25.76
CA LEU A 157 30.82 1.78 -25.04
C LEU A 157 31.23 1.81 -23.55
N ASP A 158 32.33 2.49 -23.22
CA ASP A 158 32.82 2.56 -21.83
C ASP A 158 31.85 3.36 -20.95
N GLU A 159 31.26 4.41 -21.50
CA GLU A 159 30.27 5.22 -20.80
C GLU A 159 28.94 4.47 -20.62
N LEU A 160 28.54 3.63 -21.58
CA LEU A 160 27.39 2.72 -21.44
C LEU A 160 27.60 1.73 -20.29
N LEU A 161 28.78 1.11 -20.21
CA LEU A 161 29.09 0.17 -19.13
C LEU A 161 29.05 0.87 -17.77
N ASN A 162 29.59 2.08 -17.69
CA ASN A 162 29.59 2.88 -16.47
C ASN A 162 28.17 3.28 -16.02
N ILE A 163 27.27 3.59 -16.97
CA ILE A 163 25.85 3.90 -16.66
C ILE A 163 25.15 2.66 -16.09
N VAL A 164 25.39 1.48 -16.65
CA VAL A 164 24.77 0.23 -16.16
C VAL A 164 25.31 -0.13 -14.77
N LEU A 165 26.62 -0.02 -14.56
CA LEU A 165 27.26 -0.38 -13.29
C LEU A 165 26.87 0.55 -12.13
N ASN A 166 26.61 1.83 -12.41
CA ASN A 166 26.23 2.81 -11.37
C ASN A 166 24.72 3.05 -11.25
N ALA A 167 23.91 2.26 -11.96
CA ALA A 167 22.48 2.41 -11.94
C ALA A 167 21.92 2.00 -10.56
N LYS A 168 21.21 2.93 -9.90
CA LYS A 168 20.44 2.63 -8.69
C LYS A 168 19.07 2.02 -9.06
N LEU A 169 19.09 0.92 -9.80
CA LEU A 169 17.88 0.17 -10.18
C LEU A 169 18.02 -1.30 -9.82
N PRO A 170 16.92 -1.98 -9.45
CA PRO A 170 16.88 -3.43 -9.35
C PRO A 170 17.41 -4.11 -10.63
N GLU A 171 18.19 -5.18 -10.46
CA GLU A 171 18.81 -5.95 -11.56
C GLU A 171 17.80 -6.42 -12.62
N GLU A 172 16.64 -6.88 -12.16
CA GLU A 172 15.51 -7.29 -13.00
C GLU A 172 15.01 -6.20 -13.97
N ASN A 173 15.21 -4.93 -13.62
CA ASN A 173 14.83 -3.80 -14.47
C ASN A 173 15.95 -3.45 -15.45
N LEU A 174 17.21 -3.59 -15.03
CA LEU A 174 18.37 -3.42 -15.92
C LEU A 174 18.35 -4.46 -17.04
N GLU A 175 18.06 -5.73 -16.74
CA GLU A 175 17.93 -6.77 -17.76
C GLU A 175 16.86 -6.44 -18.81
N LYS A 176 15.71 -5.93 -18.39
CA LYS A 176 14.62 -5.56 -19.31
C LYS A 176 15.04 -4.43 -20.25
N ILE A 177 15.77 -3.44 -19.74
CA ILE A 177 16.28 -2.34 -20.55
C ILE A 177 17.28 -2.86 -21.59
N VAL A 178 18.25 -3.69 -21.17
CA VAL A 178 19.27 -4.28 -22.06
C VAL A 178 18.65 -5.17 -23.14
N LYS A 179 17.69 -6.04 -22.75
CA LYS A 179 16.97 -6.92 -23.69
C LYS A 179 16.15 -6.12 -24.72
N THR A 180 15.46 -5.06 -24.27
CA THR A 180 14.65 -4.21 -25.16
C THR A 180 15.50 -3.49 -26.21
N GLN A 181 16.72 -3.07 -25.85
CA GLN A 181 17.61 -2.33 -26.76
C GLN A 181 18.42 -3.22 -27.71
N LYS A 182 18.19 -4.56 -27.73
CA LYS A 182 18.91 -5.52 -28.58
C LYS A 182 20.43 -5.39 -28.50
N ILE A 183 20.96 -5.05 -27.32
CA ILE A 183 22.41 -5.00 -27.10
C ILE A 183 22.90 -6.45 -27.10
N ILE A 184 23.38 -6.93 -28.24
CA ILE A 184 24.03 -8.24 -28.35
C ILE A 184 25.41 -8.07 -27.71
N ILE A 185 25.51 -8.32 -26.40
CA ILE A 185 26.81 -8.51 -25.75
C ILE A 185 27.33 -9.85 -26.26
N LYS A 186 28.17 -9.84 -27.30
CA LYS A 186 28.89 -11.06 -27.70
C LYS A 186 29.95 -11.32 -26.62
N PRO A 187 29.91 -12.47 -25.91
CA PRO A 187 31.00 -12.83 -25.03
C PRO A 187 32.29 -12.96 -25.85
N LYS A 188 33.38 -12.39 -25.32
CA LYS A 188 34.73 -12.62 -25.85
C LYS A 188 35.17 -14.05 -25.55
#